data_AF-A0A6I9NTK6-F1
#
_entry.id   AF-A0A6I9NTK6-F1
#
_cell.length_a   1.000
_cell.length_b   1.000
_cell.length_c   1.000
_cell.angle_alpha   90.00
_cell.angle_beta   90.00
_cell.angle_gamma   90.00
#
_symmetry.space_group_name_H-M   'P 1'
#
loop_
_entity.id
_entity.type
_entity.pdbx_description
1 polymer ?
#
loop_
_entity_poly.entity_id
_entity_poly.type
_entity_poly.pdbx_seq_one_letter_code
_entity_poly.pdbx_strand_id
1 'polypeptide(L)'
;MGVIRYMGETDFAKGEWCGVELDEPLGKNDGAVAGTRYCLYHVGDPNAFLNYWVLRVAFSGATACVAHIDGSDLYIANSGDARAVLGVQEEDGSFTAHTLSNDHSAQNEEEVARIRAEHPPSEKKTVIRQDRLLGLLMPLRAFGDVKFKWSIELQKCVLESGPDQLHENEHCKFIPPNYHTPPYLTAEPEITHHKLRPQDRFMVIGSDGLWETLHRQEVVRIVGEYITGVSQRQPLKVGGFKVSLGQMQELLDERKARESSAFEDQNSATHLIRHSVGNNEFGTVDHERLSKMLSLPEELARMYRDDITIIISQFNPHVIGAQRQDGQS
;
A
#
# COMPACT_ATOMS: atom_id res chain seq x y z
N MET A 1 -20.76 -17.87 26.48
CA MET A 1 -20.30 -18.93 25.56
C MET A 1 -18.79 -19.06 25.76
N GLY A 2 -18.08 -19.85 24.96
CA GLY A 2 -16.64 -19.98 25.10
C GLY A 2 -15.99 -20.47 23.82
N VAL A 3 -14.71 -20.14 23.66
CA VAL A 3 -13.90 -20.49 22.49
C VAL A 3 -12.97 -21.64 22.87
N ILE A 4 -12.93 -22.70 22.07
CA ILE A 4 -11.94 -23.77 22.26
C ILE A 4 -10.55 -23.20 21.97
N ARG A 5 -9.66 -23.25 22.97
CA ARG A 5 -8.27 -22.76 22.90
C ARG A 5 -7.22 -23.86 22.95
N TYR A 6 -7.62 -25.10 23.18
CA TYR A 6 -6.72 -26.24 23.24
C TYR A 6 -7.46 -27.52 22.89
N MET A 7 -6.81 -28.43 22.16
CA MET A 7 -7.25 -29.78 21.86
C MET A 7 -6.03 -30.70 21.85
N GLY A 8 -5.98 -31.69 22.76
CA GLY A 8 -4.98 -32.77 22.74
C GLY A 8 -4.64 -33.35 24.11
N GLU A 9 -3.51 -34.05 24.21
CA GLU A 9 -3.10 -34.77 25.43
C GLU A 9 -2.51 -33.87 26.52
N THR A 10 -2.88 -34.14 27.78
CA THR A 10 -2.43 -33.37 28.95
C THR A 10 -1.54 -34.19 29.87
N ASP A 11 -0.65 -33.53 30.61
CA ASP A 11 0.24 -34.22 31.56
C ASP A 11 -0.49 -34.69 32.83
N PHE A 12 -1.63 -34.06 33.14
CA PHE A 12 -2.39 -34.35 34.35
C PHE A 12 -3.43 -35.45 34.17
N ALA A 13 -3.81 -35.78 32.93
CA ALA A 13 -4.79 -36.82 32.65
C ALA A 13 -4.61 -37.44 31.26
N LYS A 14 -4.71 -38.77 31.20
CA LYS A 14 -4.69 -39.53 29.93
C LYS A 14 -5.93 -39.23 29.08
N GLY A 15 -5.76 -39.31 27.76
CA GLY A 15 -6.81 -39.09 26.77
C GLY A 15 -6.74 -37.71 26.14
N GLU A 16 -7.64 -37.45 25.20
CA GLU A 16 -7.72 -36.18 24.47
C GLU A 16 -8.62 -35.19 25.24
N TRP A 17 -8.13 -33.98 25.45
CA TRP A 17 -8.80 -32.94 26.23
C TRP A 17 -9.01 -31.68 25.40
N CYS A 18 -10.13 -30.99 25.67
CA CYS A 18 -10.39 -29.67 25.15
C CYS A 18 -10.27 -28.60 26.25
N GLY A 19 -9.52 -27.55 25.98
CA GLY A 19 -9.47 -26.35 26.81
C GLY A 19 -10.38 -25.29 26.21
N VAL A 20 -11.29 -24.74 27.01
CA VAL A 20 -12.24 -23.70 26.58
C VAL A 20 -11.98 -22.43 27.36
N GLU A 21 -11.70 -21.35 26.64
CA GLU A 21 -11.72 -20.00 27.20
C GLU A 21 -13.18 -19.52 27.23
N LEU A 22 -13.66 -19.19 28.42
CA LEU A 22 -15.00 -18.66 28.60
C LEU A 22 -14.99 -17.15 28.40
N ASP A 23 -16.09 -16.60 27.88
CA ASP A 23 -16.25 -15.15 27.68
C ASP A 23 -16.12 -14.34 28.99
N GLU A 24 -16.35 -15.00 30.13
CA GLU A 24 -16.17 -14.45 31.47
C GLU A 24 -15.15 -15.28 32.26
N PRO A 25 -14.39 -14.69 33.20
CA PRO A 25 -13.33 -15.36 33.95
C PRO A 25 -13.87 -16.27 35.06
N LEU A 26 -14.80 -17.16 34.71
CA LEU A 26 -15.45 -18.14 35.59
C LEU A 26 -14.81 -19.53 35.51
N GLY A 27 -13.72 -19.68 34.73
CA GLY A 27 -12.99 -20.92 34.56
C GLY A 27 -12.23 -21.36 35.83
N LYS A 28 -11.94 -22.67 35.93
CA LYS A 28 -11.16 -23.23 37.06
C LYS A 28 -9.66 -22.91 36.98
N ASN A 29 -9.16 -22.66 35.78
CA ASN A 29 -7.75 -22.42 35.47
C ASN A 29 -7.66 -21.31 34.42
N ASP A 30 -6.50 -20.65 34.34
CA ASP A 30 -6.19 -19.56 33.39
C ASP A 30 -5.55 -20.07 32.08
N GLY A 31 -5.77 -21.35 31.76
CA GLY A 31 -5.08 -22.05 30.68
C GLY A 31 -3.80 -22.78 31.12
N ALA A 32 -3.42 -22.75 32.40
CA ALA A 32 -2.36 -23.59 32.95
C ALA A 32 -2.86 -24.55 34.05
N VAL A 33 -2.31 -25.77 34.10
CA VAL A 33 -2.58 -26.76 35.14
C VAL A 33 -1.24 -27.28 35.67
N ALA A 34 -1.06 -27.22 36.99
CA ALA A 34 0.15 -27.70 37.68
C ALA A 34 1.48 -27.13 37.13
N GLY A 35 1.47 -25.88 36.65
CA GLY A 35 2.63 -25.21 36.10
C GLY A 35 2.86 -25.44 34.60
N THR A 36 2.17 -26.40 33.97
CA THR A 36 2.15 -26.57 32.52
C THR A 36 1.04 -25.71 31.91
N ARG A 37 1.37 -24.89 30.92
CA ARG A 37 0.41 -24.06 30.18
C ARG A 37 -0.07 -24.79 28.92
N TYR A 38 -1.38 -24.92 28.80
CA TYR A 38 -2.09 -25.52 27.67
C TYR A 38 -2.82 -24.42 26.92
N CYS A 39 -2.07 -23.53 26.26
CA CYS A 39 -2.60 -22.53 25.35
C CYS A 39 -2.06 -22.83 23.96
N LEU A 40 -2.96 -23.01 22.98
CA LEU A 40 -2.75 -23.18 21.52
C LEU A 40 -1.41 -23.76 21.04
N TYR A 41 -1.54 -24.82 20.23
CA TYR A 41 -0.54 -25.60 19.47
C TYR A 41 -0.09 -26.91 20.13
N HIS A 42 -0.75 -28.00 19.72
CA HIS A 42 -0.15 -29.33 19.80
C HIS A 42 0.79 -29.52 18.60
N VAL A 43 2.09 -29.60 18.88
CA VAL A 43 3.09 -30.12 17.95
C VAL A 43 2.81 -31.62 17.79
N GLY A 44 2.10 -31.96 16.72
CA GLY A 44 1.63 -33.30 16.42
C GLY A 44 0.64 -33.38 15.25
N ASP A 45 0.13 -32.24 14.79
CA ASP A 45 -0.78 -32.16 13.64
C ASP A 45 -0.04 -32.50 12.31
N PRO A 46 -0.53 -33.43 11.48
CA PRO A 46 0.02 -33.75 10.16
C PRO A 46 0.19 -32.55 9.21
N ASN A 47 -0.41 -31.40 9.52
CA ASN A 47 -0.37 -30.18 8.72
C ASN A 47 0.65 -29.12 9.20
N ALA A 48 1.77 -29.53 9.80
CA ALA A 48 2.87 -28.62 10.16
C ALA A 48 3.29 -27.64 9.03
N PHE A 49 3.18 -28.09 7.77
CA PHE A 49 3.42 -27.26 6.58
C PHE A 49 2.36 -26.16 6.37
N LEU A 50 1.07 -26.44 6.62
CA LEU A 50 0.00 -25.44 6.50
C LEU A 50 0.15 -24.37 7.59
N ASN A 51 0.52 -24.79 8.81
CA ASN A 51 0.79 -23.91 9.94
C ASN A 51 1.97 -22.96 9.64
N TYR A 52 3.01 -23.45 8.97
CA TYR A 52 4.13 -22.61 8.52
C TYR A 52 3.68 -21.47 7.59
N TRP A 53 2.87 -21.76 6.58
CA TRP A 53 2.42 -20.74 5.62
C TRP A 53 1.48 -19.70 6.23
N VAL A 54 0.55 -20.13 7.08
CA VAL A 54 -0.34 -19.20 7.78
C VAL A 54 0.46 -18.25 8.67
N LEU A 55 1.46 -18.78 9.39
CA LEU A 55 2.35 -17.95 10.20
C LEU A 55 3.20 -17.02 9.33
N ARG A 56 3.71 -17.48 8.19
CA ARG A 56 4.42 -16.60 7.24
C ARG A 56 3.55 -15.44 6.75
N VAL A 57 2.28 -15.70 6.44
CA VAL A 57 1.32 -14.66 6.04
C VAL A 57 1.10 -13.67 7.19
N ALA A 58 0.92 -14.18 8.42
CA ALA A 58 0.73 -13.33 9.60
C ALA A 58 1.96 -12.45 9.91
N PHE A 59 3.17 -13.01 9.78
CA PHE A 59 4.42 -12.27 10.01
C PHE A 59 4.79 -11.33 8.87
N SER A 60 4.35 -11.60 7.64
CA SER A 60 4.51 -10.66 6.53
C SER A 60 3.56 -9.46 6.68
N GLY A 61 3.92 -8.33 6.08
CA GLY A 61 3.11 -7.12 6.02
C GLY A 61 2.58 -6.87 4.61
N ALA A 62 1.39 -6.28 4.50
CA ALA A 62 0.87 -5.79 3.22
C ALA A 62 -0.01 -4.55 3.40
N THR A 63 0.16 -3.56 2.54
CA THR A 63 -0.77 -2.44 2.41
C THR A 63 -1.92 -2.81 1.48
N ALA A 64 -3.02 -2.06 1.55
CA ALA A 64 -4.16 -2.24 0.67
C ALA A 64 -4.83 -0.90 0.35
N CYS A 65 -4.94 -0.58 -0.93
CA CYS A 65 -5.74 0.54 -1.43
C CYS A 65 -6.77 -0.03 -2.40
N VAL A 66 -8.04 -0.04 -1.99
CA VAL A 66 -9.13 -0.72 -2.69
C VAL A 66 -10.19 0.29 -3.10
N ALA A 67 -10.64 0.21 -4.36
CA ALA A 67 -11.77 0.96 -4.85
C ALA A 67 -13.00 0.08 -5.04
N HIS A 68 -14.14 0.53 -4.54
CA HIS A 68 -15.45 -0.02 -4.83
C HIS A 68 -16.27 1.01 -5.63
N ILE A 69 -16.73 0.62 -6.82
CA ILE A 69 -17.48 1.48 -7.73
C ILE A 69 -18.87 0.88 -7.93
N ASP A 70 -19.90 1.60 -7.52
CA ASP A 70 -21.30 1.26 -7.77
C ASP A 70 -22.01 2.42 -8.47
N GLY A 71 -22.22 2.28 -9.78
CA GLY A 71 -22.74 3.35 -10.64
C GLY A 71 -21.86 4.60 -10.59
N SER A 72 -22.33 5.65 -9.92
CA SER A 72 -21.62 6.92 -9.74
C SER A 72 -21.01 7.08 -8.34
N ASP A 73 -21.21 6.14 -7.44
CA ASP A 73 -20.62 6.15 -6.11
C ASP A 73 -19.27 5.43 -6.13
N LEU A 74 -18.21 6.19 -5.83
CA LEU A 74 -16.85 5.69 -5.70
C LEU A 74 -16.45 5.72 -4.22
N TYR A 75 -16.08 4.56 -3.68
CA TYR A 75 -15.53 4.42 -2.35
C TYR A 75 -14.09 3.95 -2.43
N ILE A 76 -13.20 4.62 -1.70
CA ILE A 76 -11.80 4.20 -1.53
C ILE A 76 -11.60 3.77 -0.08
N ALA A 77 -11.18 2.53 0.13
CA ALA A 77 -10.74 2.02 1.42
C ALA A 77 -9.21 1.86 1.39
N ASN A 78 -8.48 2.67 2.16
CA ASN A 78 -7.02 2.66 2.20
C ASN A 78 -6.48 2.23 3.56
N SER A 79 -5.52 1.31 3.58
CA SER A 79 -4.77 0.87 4.76
C SER A 79 -3.29 0.73 4.38
N GLY A 80 -2.51 1.79 4.62
CA GLY A 80 -1.10 1.90 4.26
C GLY A 80 -0.78 3.17 3.48
N ASP A 81 0.34 3.15 2.77
CA ASP A 81 0.96 4.24 2.00
C ASP A 81 0.80 4.10 0.46
N ALA A 82 0.07 3.07 0.01
CA ALA A 82 -0.51 3.09 -1.33
C ALA A 82 -1.54 4.22 -1.45
N ARG A 83 -1.77 4.71 -2.68
CA ARG A 83 -2.60 5.90 -2.90
C ARG A 83 -3.49 5.78 -4.14
N ALA A 84 -4.73 6.27 -4.00
CA ALA A 84 -5.67 6.51 -5.08
C ALA A 84 -5.78 8.01 -5.42
N VAL A 85 -5.64 8.35 -6.70
CA VAL A 85 -5.75 9.73 -7.21
C VAL A 85 -6.69 9.75 -8.41
N LEU A 86 -7.64 10.68 -8.38
CA LEU A 86 -8.59 10.94 -9.46
C LEU A 86 -8.00 11.95 -10.46
N GLY A 87 -8.09 11.62 -11.75
CA GLY A 87 -7.78 12.52 -12.84
C GLY A 87 -9.04 13.23 -13.33
N VAL A 88 -9.13 14.53 -13.06
CA VAL A 88 -10.25 15.38 -13.45
C VAL A 88 -9.84 16.22 -14.65
N GLN A 89 -10.67 16.26 -15.68
CA GLN A 89 -10.46 17.13 -16.84
C GLN A 89 -11.20 18.45 -16.67
N GLU A 90 -10.45 19.54 -16.70
CA GLU A 90 -10.97 20.90 -16.61
C GLU A 90 -11.55 21.39 -17.94
N GLU A 91 -12.28 22.51 -17.91
CA GLU A 91 -12.91 23.09 -19.10
C GLU A 91 -11.92 23.52 -20.19
N ASP A 92 -10.70 23.90 -19.80
CA ASP A 92 -9.61 24.25 -20.73
C ASP A 92 -8.90 23.03 -21.34
N GLY A 93 -9.35 21.82 -20.97
CA GLY A 93 -8.78 20.54 -21.39
C GLY A 93 -7.56 20.09 -20.60
N SER A 94 -7.09 20.88 -19.63
CA SER A 94 -6.04 20.46 -18.70
C SER A 94 -6.58 19.42 -17.71
N PHE A 95 -5.67 18.72 -17.04
CA PHE A 95 -6.02 17.74 -16.03
C PHE A 95 -5.56 18.18 -14.65
N THR A 96 -6.38 17.97 -13.62
CA THR A 96 -6.06 18.23 -12.22
C THR A 96 -6.14 16.93 -11.41
N ALA A 97 -5.18 16.77 -10.49
CA ALA A 97 -5.11 15.62 -9.60
C ALA A 97 -5.91 15.89 -8.32
N HIS A 98 -6.92 15.05 -8.07
CA HIS A 98 -7.68 15.06 -6.82
C HIS A 98 -7.39 13.79 -6.02
N THR A 99 -6.73 13.93 -4.88
CA THR A 99 -6.39 12.81 -4.00
C THR A 99 -7.66 12.21 -3.39
N LEU A 100 -7.80 10.88 -3.41
CA LEU A 100 -8.95 10.17 -2.83
C LEU A 100 -8.60 9.38 -1.56
N SER A 101 -7.32 9.18 -1.27
CA SER A 101 -6.85 8.52 -0.05
C SER A 101 -5.66 9.25 0.55
N ASN A 102 -5.59 9.32 1.87
CA ASN A 102 -4.41 9.80 2.57
C ASN A 102 -3.42 8.65 2.77
N ASP A 103 -2.13 8.95 2.66
CA ASP A 103 -1.10 7.98 2.99
C ASP A 103 -1.04 7.84 4.51
N HIS A 104 -1.05 6.60 4.99
CA HIS A 104 -0.86 6.31 6.40
C HIS A 104 0.64 6.19 6.69
N SER A 105 1.34 7.32 6.67
CA SER A 105 2.79 7.41 6.93
C SER A 105 3.09 8.48 7.99
N ALA A 106 4.34 8.57 8.43
CA ALA A 106 4.75 9.59 9.39
C ALA A 106 4.63 11.04 8.87
N GLN A 107 4.44 11.24 7.57
CA GLN A 107 4.17 12.56 6.99
C GLN A 107 2.71 13.00 7.16
N ASN A 108 1.81 12.07 7.49
CA ASN A 108 0.42 12.37 7.79
C ASN A 108 0.28 12.72 9.29
N GLU A 109 0.20 14.02 9.59
CA GLU A 109 0.12 14.50 10.96
C GLU A 109 -1.12 14.00 11.71
N GLU A 110 -2.24 13.80 11.01
CA GLU A 110 -3.48 13.26 11.61
C GLU A 110 -3.30 11.81 12.02
N GLU A 111 -2.62 11.00 11.20
CA GLU A 111 -2.32 9.60 11.49
C GLU A 111 -1.31 9.46 12.65
N VAL A 112 -0.30 10.33 12.67
CA VAL A 112 0.64 10.40 13.80
C VAL A 112 -0.08 10.84 15.09
N ALA A 113 -1.02 11.77 15.00
CA ALA A 113 -1.83 12.21 16.13
C ALA A 113 -2.74 11.08 16.65
N ARG A 114 -3.39 10.32 15.75
CA ARG A 114 -4.20 9.14 16.07
C ARG A 114 -3.41 8.14 16.91
N ILE A 115 -2.26 7.68 16.40
CA ILE A 115 -1.43 6.67 17.10
C ILE A 115 -0.98 7.21 18.46
N ARG A 116 -0.54 8.47 18.53
CA ARG A 116 -0.14 9.07 19.81
C ARG A 116 -1.28 9.17 20.83
N ALA A 117 -2.54 9.23 20.39
CA ALA A 117 -3.71 9.27 21.26
C ALA A 117 -4.16 7.88 21.72
N GLU A 118 -3.85 6.83 20.96
CA GLU A 118 -4.16 5.43 21.31
C GLU A 118 -3.26 4.86 22.42
N HIS A 119 -2.10 5.47 22.65
CA HIS A 119 -1.13 5.02 23.66
C HIS A 119 -0.94 6.03 24.79
N PRO A 120 -0.48 5.59 25.98
CA PRO A 120 -0.21 6.48 27.11
C PRO A 120 0.75 7.63 26.78
N PRO A 121 0.63 8.79 27.44
CA PRO A 121 1.50 9.95 27.18
C PRO A 121 3.01 9.68 27.31
N SER A 122 3.39 8.68 28.11
CA SER A 122 4.79 8.23 28.26
C SER A 122 5.39 7.71 26.95
N GLU A 123 4.58 7.21 26.04
CA GLU A 123 5.01 6.59 24.78
C GLU A 123 4.99 7.56 23.59
N LYS A 124 4.53 8.80 23.79
CA LYS A 124 4.36 9.79 22.70
C LYS A 124 5.64 10.04 21.87
N LYS A 125 6.82 9.84 22.48
CA LYS A 125 8.15 9.99 21.84
C LYS A 125 8.70 8.70 21.24
N THR A 126 8.09 7.55 21.55
CA THR A 126 8.58 6.23 21.14
C THR A 126 7.69 5.56 20.10
N VAL A 127 6.39 5.88 20.07
CA VAL A 127 5.43 5.32 19.09
C VAL A 127 5.85 5.57 17.64
N ILE A 128 6.32 6.77 17.33
CA ILE A 128 6.89 7.14 16.02
C ILE A 128 8.31 7.65 16.25
N ARG A 129 9.29 7.00 15.64
CA ARG A 129 10.71 7.39 15.70
C ARG A 129 11.31 7.29 14.31
N GLN A 130 12.10 8.29 13.91
CA GLN A 130 12.75 8.31 12.58
C GLN A 130 11.74 8.03 11.47
N ASP A 131 10.57 8.69 11.58
CA ASP A 131 9.46 8.58 10.63
C ASP A 131 8.90 7.17 10.43
N ARG A 132 9.10 6.29 11.43
CA ARG A 132 8.67 4.89 11.41
C ARG A 132 7.95 4.49 12.70
N LEU A 133 6.96 3.61 12.59
CA LEU A 133 6.28 2.99 13.73
C LEU A 133 7.28 2.18 14.55
N LEU A 134 7.42 2.55 15.83
CA LEU A 134 8.41 2.03 16.77
C LEU A 134 9.85 2.07 16.22
N GLY A 135 10.14 2.96 15.26
CA GLY A 135 11.45 3.05 14.60
C GLY A 135 11.72 1.96 13.55
N LEU A 136 10.72 1.19 13.14
CA LEU A 136 10.88 0.04 12.25
C LEU A 136 10.07 0.14 10.96
N LEU A 137 8.74 0.24 11.08
CA LEU A 137 7.81 0.09 9.95
C LEU A 137 7.45 1.46 9.35
N MET A 138 7.50 1.59 8.02
CA MET A 138 7.12 2.82 7.30
C MET A 138 5.60 3.05 7.31
N PRO A 139 4.76 2.10 6.83
CA PRO A 139 3.32 2.27 6.88
C PRO A 139 2.82 2.20 8.32
N LEU A 140 1.88 3.08 8.63
CA LEU A 140 1.22 3.21 9.93
C LEU A 140 -0.06 2.38 10.03
N ARG A 141 -0.49 1.77 8.91
CA ARG A 141 -1.54 0.74 8.82
C ARG A 141 -1.13 -0.34 7.83
N ALA A 142 -1.35 -1.60 8.17
CA ALA A 142 -1.08 -2.73 7.28
C ALA A 142 -1.81 -4.00 7.74
N PHE A 143 -2.07 -4.89 6.80
CA PHE A 143 -2.40 -6.29 7.07
C PHE A 143 -1.17 -7.06 7.54
N GLY A 144 -1.40 -8.17 8.25
CA GLY A 144 -0.31 -8.98 8.79
C GLY A 144 0.51 -8.20 9.82
N ASP A 145 1.84 -8.22 9.71
CA ASP A 145 2.77 -7.51 10.60
C ASP A 145 2.44 -7.74 12.10
N VAL A 146 2.08 -8.98 12.44
CA VAL A 146 1.57 -9.32 13.77
C VAL A 146 2.54 -9.01 14.92
N LYS A 147 3.83 -8.84 14.61
CA LYS A 147 4.86 -8.38 15.57
C LYS A 147 4.55 -7.01 16.18
N PHE A 148 3.73 -6.19 15.52
CA PHE A 148 3.27 -4.89 16.01
C PHE A 148 1.85 -4.95 16.63
N LYS A 149 1.22 -6.13 16.67
CA LYS A 149 -0.18 -6.31 17.07
C LYS A 149 -0.33 -7.23 18.28
N TRP A 150 0.34 -8.39 18.25
CA TRP A 150 0.19 -9.42 19.28
C TRP A 150 0.91 -9.06 20.57
N SER A 151 0.41 -9.57 21.70
CA SER A 151 1.12 -9.47 22.97
C SER A 151 2.46 -10.20 22.93
N ILE A 152 3.40 -9.84 23.81
CA ILE A 152 4.71 -10.48 23.88
C ILE A 152 4.58 -11.96 24.21
N GLU A 153 3.64 -12.32 25.08
CA GLU A 153 3.37 -13.70 25.49
C GLU A 153 2.89 -14.53 24.30
N LEU A 154 1.97 -13.99 23.50
CA LEU A 154 1.47 -14.67 22.30
C LEU A 154 2.58 -14.83 21.25
N GLN A 155 3.38 -13.78 21.01
CA GLN A 155 4.50 -13.87 20.07
C GLN A 155 5.51 -14.95 20.49
N LYS A 156 5.89 -14.99 21.78
CA LYS A 156 6.80 -16.02 22.30
C LYS A 156 6.22 -17.43 22.17
N CYS A 157 4.96 -17.62 22.56
CA CYS A 157 4.29 -18.92 22.47
C CYS A 157 4.23 -19.44 21.03
N VAL A 158 3.88 -18.58 20.06
CA VAL A 158 3.84 -18.94 18.65
C VAL A 158 5.23 -19.23 18.08
N LEU A 159 6.25 -18.48 18.50
CA LEU A 159 7.62 -18.74 18.06
C LEU A 159 8.15 -20.06 18.64
N GLU A 160 7.98 -20.30 19.93
CA GLU A 160 8.44 -21.52 20.63
C GLU A 160 7.72 -22.79 20.16
N SER A 161 6.46 -22.65 19.75
CA SER A 161 5.64 -23.77 19.25
C SER A 161 5.64 -23.90 17.73
N GLY A 162 6.32 -22.98 17.03
CA GLY A 162 6.35 -22.90 15.57
C GLY A 162 7.28 -23.94 14.94
N PRO A 163 7.14 -24.20 13.63
CA PRO A 163 8.08 -25.05 12.90
C PRO A 163 9.51 -24.50 12.96
N ASP A 164 10.52 -25.39 13.03
CA ASP A 164 11.95 -25.01 13.09
C ASP A 164 12.38 -24.03 11.99
N GLN A 165 11.73 -24.10 10.83
CA GLN A 165 11.96 -23.22 9.67
C GLN A 165 11.63 -21.75 9.94
N LEU A 166 10.76 -21.45 10.92
CA LEU A 166 10.52 -20.07 11.38
C LEU A 166 11.66 -19.58 12.28
N HIS A 167 12.37 -20.48 12.97
CA HIS A 167 13.49 -20.13 13.83
C HIS A 167 14.73 -19.68 13.06
N GLU A 168 14.87 -20.05 11.79
CA GLU A 168 15.98 -19.58 10.95
C GLU A 168 15.83 -18.10 10.53
N ASN A 169 14.60 -17.57 10.60
CA ASN A 169 14.30 -16.22 10.16
C ASN A 169 14.40 -15.22 11.33
N GLU A 170 15.60 -14.68 11.57
CA GLU A 170 15.92 -13.73 12.66
C GLU A 170 14.90 -12.58 12.79
N HIS A 171 14.32 -12.13 11.68
CA HIS A 171 13.31 -11.07 11.64
C HIS A 171 12.02 -11.40 12.42
N CYS A 172 11.68 -12.69 12.59
CA CYS A 172 10.48 -13.13 13.30
C CYS A 172 10.66 -13.13 14.84
N LYS A 173 11.90 -13.22 15.34
CA LYS A 173 12.18 -13.29 16.79
C LYS A 173 12.29 -11.93 17.48
N PHE A 174 12.26 -10.86 16.70
CA PHE A 174 12.53 -9.51 17.19
C PHE A 174 11.26 -8.81 17.71
N ILE A 175 11.13 -8.74 19.03
CA ILE A 175 10.14 -7.88 19.69
C ILE A 175 10.51 -6.41 19.41
N PRO A 176 9.57 -5.59 18.89
CA PRO A 176 9.84 -4.17 18.64
C PRO A 176 10.35 -3.44 19.89
N PRO A 177 11.18 -2.38 19.74
CA PRO A 177 11.62 -1.58 20.87
C PRO A 177 10.45 -0.76 21.44
N ASN A 178 10.45 -0.53 22.75
CA ASN A 178 9.40 0.24 23.46
C ASN A 178 7.98 -0.32 23.28
N TYR A 179 7.86 -1.65 23.22
CA TYR A 179 6.61 -2.37 23.00
C TYR A 179 5.86 -2.63 24.32
N HIS A 180 5.19 -1.58 24.82
CA HIS A 180 4.57 -1.55 26.16
C HIS A 180 3.05 -1.79 26.13
N THR A 181 2.33 -1.19 25.18
CA THR A 181 0.85 -1.21 25.09
C THR A 181 0.38 -1.64 23.70
N PRO A 182 0.68 -2.88 23.25
CA PRO A 182 0.16 -3.38 21.98
C PRO A 182 -1.38 -3.49 22.00
N PRO A 183 -2.05 -3.42 20.84
CA PRO A 183 -1.49 -3.31 19.49
C PRO A 183 -1.09 -1.88 19.08
N TYR A 184 -0.06 -1.75 18.25
CA TYR A 184 0.42 -0.46 17.69
C TYR A 184 0.08 -0.26 16.20
N LEU A 185 -0.39 -1.32 15.54
CA LEU A 185 -0.67 -1.34 14.11
C LEU A 185 -2.09 -1.85 13.87
N THR A 186 -2.82 -1.22 12.97
CA THR A 186 -4.16 -1.66 12.54
C THR A 186 -4.20 -1.94 11.04
N ALA A 187 -5.14 -2.78 10.62
CA ALA A 187 -5.50 -2.98 9.22
C ALA A 187 -6.82 -2.28 8.85
N GLU A 188 -7.40 -1.53 9.81
CA GLU A 188 -8.64 -0.80 9.60
C GLU A 188 -8.44 0.34 8.58
N PRO A 189 -9.16 0.34 7.46
CA PRO A 189 -8.95 1.32 6.42
C PRO A 189 -9.59 2.66 6.76
N GLU A 190 -9.00 3.75 6.28
CA GLU A 190 -9.71 5.01 6.08
C GLU A 190 -10.59 4.89 4.83
N ILE A 191 -11.85 5.34 4.94
CA ILE A 191 -12.83 5.26 3.85
C ILE A 191 -13.19 6.66 3.36
N THR A 192 -12.94 6.93 2.08
CA THR A 192 -13.37 8.15 1.39
C THR A 192 -14.49 7.83 0.40
N HIS A 193 -15.53 8.66 0.38
CA HIS A 193 -16.59 8.61 -0.63
C HIS A 193 -16.47 9.79 -1.61
N HIS A 194 -16.61 9.51 -2.89
CA HIS A 194 -16.66 10.51 -3.95
C HIS A 194 -17.81 10.18 -4.91
N LYS A 195 -18.62 11.19 -5.23
CA LYS A 195 -19.67 11.06 -6.26
C LYS A 195 -19.09 11.44 -7.61
N LEU A 196 -18.92 10.46 -8.50
CA LEU A 196 -18.36 10.65 -9.84
C LEU A 196 -19.17 11.68 -10.65
N ARG A 197 -18.43 12.51 -11.38
CA ARG A 197 -18.95 13.56 -12.26
C ARG A 197 -18.44 13.33 -13.69
N PRO A 198 -19.08 13.90 -14.72
CA PRO A 198 -18.64 13.75 -16.11
C PRO A 198 -17.21 14.23 -16.40
N GLN A 199 -16.70 15.18 -15.61
CA GLN A 199 -15.31 15.67 -15.67
C GLN A 199 -14.28 14.68 -15.08
N ASP A 200 -14.72 13.72 -14.27
CA ASP A 200 -13.84 12.75 -13.64
C ASP A 200 -13.55 11.64 -14.68
N ARG A 201 -12.34 11.64 -15.25
CA ARG A 201 -12.03 10.84 -16.45
C ARG A 201 -11.46 9.47 -16.13
N PHE A 202 -10.64 9.38 -15.10
CA PHE A 202 -9.99 8.15 -14.68
C PHE A 202 -9.52 8.24 -13.24
N MET A 203 -9.20 7.10 -12.65
CA MET A 203 -8.54 6.97 -11.36
C MET A 203 -7.26 6.16 -11.52
N VAL A 204 -6.21 6.56 -10.79
CA VAL A 204 -4.95 5.83 -10.68
C VAL A 204 -4.82 5.33 -9.25
N ILE A 205 -4.66 4.03 -9.07
CA ILE A 205 -4.21 3.41 -7.81
C ILE A 205 -2.78 2.95 -8.04
N GLY A 206 -1.86 3.34 -7.16
CA GLY A 206 -0.47 2.92 -7.24
C GLY A 206 0.14 2.63 -5.87
N SER A 207 1.14 1.74 -5.84
CA SER A 207 2.06 1.61 -4.70
C SER A 207 2.90 2.88 -4.53
N ASP A 208 3.48 3.06 -3.35
CA ASP A 208 4.47 4.09 -3.03
C ASP A 208 5.61 4.16 -4.05
N GLY A 209 6.07 3.03 -4.60
CA GLY A 209 7.08 3.00 -5.67
C GLY A 209 6.75 3.89 -6.89
N LEU A 210 5.47 4.18 -7.17
CA LEU A 210 5.08 5.20 -8.15
C LEU A 210 5.12 6.62 -7.57
N TRP A 211 4.58 6.79 -6.36
CA TRP A 211 4.36 8.11 -5.75
C TRP A 211 5.63 8.74 -5.18
N GLU A 212 6.68 7.95 -4.98
CA GLU A 212 8.02 8.42 -4.65
C GLU A 212 8.78 8.95 -5.87
N THR A 213 8.44 8.49 -7.08
CA THR A 213 9.14 8.88 -8.31
C THR A 213 8.48 10.04 -9.04
N LEU A 214 7.14 10.14 -8.98
CA LEU A 214 6.37 11.13 -9.71
C LEU A 214 5.39 11.87 -8.81
N HIS A 215 5.31 13.19 -8.97
CA HIS A 215 4.31 13.98 -8.28
C HIS A 215 2.90 13.66 -8.80
N ARG A 216 1.89 13.65 -7.92
CA ARG A 216 0.49 13.30 -8.26
C ARG A 216 -0.08 14.03 -9.48
N GLN A 217 0.27 15.31 -9.63
CA GLN A 217 -0.17 16.14 -10.75
C GLN A 217 0.49 15.74 -12.07
N GLU A 218 1.74 15.27 -12.02
CA GLU A 218 2.47 14.79 -13.19
C GLU A 218 1.91 13.44 -13.65
N VAL A 219 1.61 12.53 -12.72
CA VAL A 219 0.93 11.25 -12.99
C VAL A 219 -0.38 11.46 -13.73
N VAL A 220 -1.26 12.32 -13.19
CA VAL A 220 -2.56 12.61 -13.81
C VAL A 220 -2.39 13.30 -15.16
N ARG A 221 -1.41 14.20 -15.32
CA ARG A 221 -1.13 14.83 -16.62
C ARG A 221 -0.70 13.79 -17.66
N ILE A 222 0.27 12.92 -17.34
CA ILE A 222 0.78 11.89 -18.26
C ILE A 222 -0.36 10.96 -18.70
N VAL A 223 -1.15 10.46 -17.75
CA VAL A 223 -2.27 9.56 -18.04
C VAL A 223 -3.38 10.26 -18.83
N GLY A 224 -3.70 11.52 -18.49
CA GLY A 224 -4.70 12.32 -19.20
C GLY A 224 -4.32 12.61 -20.64
N GLU A 225 -3.07 13.01 -20.89
CA GLU A 225 -2.53 13.24 -22.24
C GLU A 225 -2.50 11.95 -23.07
N TYR A 226 -2.14 10.83 -22.45
CA TYR A 226 -2.18 9.50 -23.07
C TYR A 226 -3.60 9.12 -23.50
N ILE A 227 -4.58 9.21 -22.60
CA ILE A 227 -5.98 8.83 -22.88
C ILE A 227 -6.62 9.72 -23.95
N THR A 228 -6.29 11.01 -23.95
CA THR A 228 -6.83 11.98 -24.92
C THR A 228 -6.10 11.98 -26.26
N GLY A 229 -4.96 11.29 -26.38
CA GLY A 229 -4.10 11.31 -27.56
C GLY A 229 -3.43 12.68 -27.79
N VAL A 230 -3.38 13.54 -26.77
CA VAL A 230 -2.87 14.92 -26.88
C VAL A 230 -1.34 14.97 -26.84
N SER A 231 -0.66 13.91 -26.35
CA SER A 231 0.80 13.83 -26.25
C SER A 231 1.54 14.10 -27.57
N GLN A 232 0.87 14.01 -28.73
CA GLN A 232 1.50 14.26 -30.03
C GLN A 232 1.19 15.64 -30.66
N ARG A 233 0.28 16.46 -30.12
CA ARG A 233 -0.31 17.60 -30.89
C ARG A 233 -0.17 19.01 -30.30
N GLN A 234 0.43 19.22 -29.13
CA GLN A 234 0.56 20.59 -28.59
C GLN A 234 1.69 21.39 -29.29
N PRO A 235 1.45 22.65 -29.72
CA PRO A 235 2.51 23.53 -30.25
C PRO A 235 3.62 23.76 -29.20
N LEU A 236 4.88 23.80 -29.65
CA LEU A 236 6.01 24.18 -28.80
C LEU A 236 5.78 25.58 -28.23
N LYS A 237 5.54 25.69 -26.91
CA LYS A 237 5.45 26.96 -26.21
C LYS A 237 6.81 27.29 -25.61
N VAL A 238 7.51 28.25 -26.21
CA VAL A 238 8.83 28.65 -25.71
C VAL A 238 8.72 29.73 -24.64
N GLY A 239 7.92 29.49 -23.58
CA GLY A 239 7.91 30.20 -22.30
C GLY A 239 8.12 31.73 -22.27
N GLY A 240 7.78 32.49 -23.31
CA GLY A 240 8.12 33.92 -23.42
C GLY A 240 9.59 34.23 -23.72
N PHE A 241 10.43 33.23 -23.98
CA PHE A 241 11.84 33.41 -24.35
C PHE A 241 11.99 33.69 -25.85
N LYS A 242 12.87 34.64 -26.21
CA LYS A 242 13.25 34.87 -27.61
C LYS A 242 14.20 33.76 -28.06
N VAL A 243 13.72 32.87 -28.92
CA VAL A 243 14.50 31.77 -29.49
C VAL A 243 15.01 32.17 -30.87
N SER A 244 16.26 31.86 -31.17
CA SER A 244 16.77 31.99 -32.54
C SER A 244 16.15 30.93 -33.46
N LEU A 245 16.10 31.21 -34.77
CA LEU A 245 15.62 30.25 -35.77
C LEU A 245 16.39 28.91 -35.73
N GLY A 246 17.71 28.95 -35.45
CA GLY A 246 18.53 27.75 -35.30
C GLY A 246 18.13 26.91 -34.09
N GLN A 247 17.93 27.53 -32.93
CA GLN A 247 17.46 26.84 -31.72
C GLN A 247 16.03 26.29 -31.87
N MET A 248 15.17 27.01 -32.59
CA MET A 248 13.82 26.51 -32.89
C MET A 248 13.86 25.28 -33.80
N GLN A 249 14.77 25.28 -34.79
CA GLN A 249 15.02 24.13 -35.66
C GLN A 249 15.54 22.92 -34.86
N GLU A 250 16.49 23.11 -33.95
CA GLU A 250 16.97 22.05 -33.05
C GLU A 250 15.84 21.46 -32.19
N LEU A 251 15.00 22.31 -31.58
CA LEU A 251 13.84 21.86 -30.80
C LEU A 251 12.81 21.08 -31.64
N LEU A 252 12.62 21.47 -32.90
CA LEU A 252 11.72 20.79 -33.84
C LEU A 252 12.31 19.45 -34.32
N ASP A 253 13.61 19.40 -34.58
CA ASP A 253 14.31 18.17 -34.99
C ASP A 253 14.37 17.16 -33.83
N GLU A 254 14.59 17.61 -32.59
CA GLU A 254 14.45 16.78 -31.40
C GLU A 254 13.03 16.25 -31.23
N ARG A 255 12.01 17.08 -31.50
CA ARG A 255 10.61 16.66 -31.42
C ARG A 255 10.27 15.63 -32.49
N LYS A 256 10.74 15.83 -33.72
CA LYS A 256 10.56 14.89 -34.83
C LYS A 256 11.28 13.56 -34.55
N ALA A 257 12.47 13.59 -33.97
CA ALA A 257 13.16 12.41 -33.51
C ALA A 257 12.36 11.68 -32.41
N ARG A 258 11.79 12.42 -31.45
CA ARG A 258 10.89 11.88 -30.41
C ARG A 258 9.61 11.29 -30.96
N GLU A 259 9.00 11.88 -32.00
CA GLU A 259 7.84 11.29 -32.70
C GLU A 259 8.22 9.99 -33.42
N SER A 260 9.43 9.93 -33.99
CA SER A 260 9.94 8.75 -34.69
C SER A 260 10.33 7.63 -33.73
N SER A 261 10.63 7.95 -32.47
CA SER A 261 10.99 7.01 -31.39
C SER A 261 9.89 6.84 -30.34
N ALA A 262 8.72 7.46 -30.53
CA ALA A 262 7.63 7.44 -29.57
C ALA A 262 7.14 6.00 -29.44
N PHE A 263 7.23 5.45 -28.23
CA PHE A 263 6.55 4.19 -27.95
C PHE A 263 5.05 4.41 -28.16
N GLU A 264 4.46 3.65 -29.08
CA GLU A 264 3.02 3.41 -29.05
C GLU A 264 2.72 2.45 -27.90
N ASP A 265 2.83 2.95 -26.66
CA ASP A 265 2.40 2.18 -25.51
C ASP A 265 0.89 1.92 -25.66
N GLN A 266 0.48 0.66 -25.67
CA GLN A 266 -0.95 0.29 -25.79
C GLN A 266 -1.67 0.28 -24.44
N ASN A 267 -0.92 0.46 -23.35
CA ASN A 267 -1.41 0.41 -21.99
C ASN A 267 -0.93 1.65 -21.21
N SER A 268 -1.87 2.38 -20.62
CA SER A 268 -1.60 3.60 -19.85
C SER A 268 -0.74 3.36 -18.61
N ALA A 269 -0.89 2.20 -17.95
CA ALA A 269 -0.07 1.86 -16.79
C ALA A 269 1.37 1.54 -17.20
N THR A 270 1.58 0.82 -18.32
CA THR A 270 2.92 0.62 -18.88
C THR A 270 3.57 1.94 -19.27
N HIS A 271 2.81 2.84 -19.88
CA HIS A 271 3.27 4.19 -20.20
C HIS A 271 3.73 4.94 -18.94
N LEU A 272 2.93 4.87 -17.86
CA LEU A 272 3.27 5.51 -16.60
C LEU A 272 4.48 4.87 -15.89
N ILE A 273 4.64 3.54 -15.92
CA ILE A 273 5.83 2.85 -15.42
C ILE A 273 7.07 3.31 -16.18
N ARG A 274 6.98 3.47 -17.50
CA ARG A 274 8.07 3.97 -18.34
C ARG A 274 8.51 5.37 -17.91
N HIS A 275 7.55 6.25 -17.64
CA HIS A 275 7.81 7.57 -17.09
C HIS A 275 8.44 7.50 -15.69
N SER A 276 7.92 6.67 -14.78
CA SER A 276 8.47 6.50 -13.43
C SER A 276 9.95 6.06 -13.45
N VAL A 277 10.29 5.04 -14.24
CA VAL A 277 11.64 4.45 -14.26
C VAL A 277 12.62 5.28 -15.11
N GLY A 278 12.13 5.85 -16.20
CA GLY A 278 12.95 6.55 -17.19
C GLY A 278 12.98 8.07 -17.05
N ASN A 279 12.41 8.66 -15.98
CA ASN A 279 12.27 10.11 -15.92
C ASN A 279 13.62 10.83 -15.91
N ASN A 280 13.70 11.94 -16.64
CA ASN A 280 14.78 12.91 -16.53
C ASN A 280 14.33 14.19 -15.81
N GLU A 281 15.24 15.12 -15.57
CA GLU A 281 14.96 16.38 -14.87
C GLU A 281 13.93 17.27 -15.58
N PHE A 282 13.60 16.95 -16.84
CA PHE A 282 12.65 17.69 -17.67
C PHE A 282 11.27 17.02 -17.79
N GLY A 283 10.99 15.96 -17.01
CA GLY A 283 9.69 15.28 -17.03
C GLY A 283 9.44 14.44 -18.29
N THR A 284 10.52 14.04 -18.98
CA THR A 284 10.47 13.23 -20.20
C THR A 284 11.21 11.91 -20.01
N VAL A 285 10.85 10.89 -20.79
CA VAL A 285 11.50 9.58 -20.72
C VAL A 285 12.87 9.64 -21.41
N ASP A 286 13.92 9.41 -20.64
CA ASP A 286 15.27 9.14 -21.16
C ASP A 286 15.43 7.63 -21.41
N HIS A 287 15.62 7.28 -22.68
CA HIS A 287 15.78 5.89 -23.13
C HIS A 287 17.05 5.22 -22.59
N GLU A 288 18.14 5.98 -22.45
CA GLU A 288 19.40 5.43 -21.93
C GLU A 288 19.25 5.09 -20.45
N ARG A 289 18.64 6.00 -19.68
CA ARG A 289 18.31 5.77 -18.27
C ARG A 289 17.37 4.58 -18.09
N LEU A 290 16.26 4.56 -18.85
CA LEU A 290 15.28 3.47 -18.77
C LEU A 290 15.94 2.11 -19.04
N SER A 291 16.74 2.00 -20.09
CA SER A 291 17.46 0.77 -20.45
C SER A 291 18.42 0.33 -19.33
N LYS A 292 19.20 1.27 -18.77
CA LYS A 292 20.09 1.00 -17.63
C LYS A 292 19.32 0.50 -16.42
N MET A 293 18.23 1.17 -16.04
CA MET A 293 17.43 0.82 -14.87
C MET A 293 16.79 -0.57 -14.99
N LEU A 294 16.28 -0.91 -16.17
CA LEU A 294 15.66 -2.22 -16.43
C LEU A 294 16.67 -3.37 -16.56
N SER A 295 17.94 -3.06 -16.86
CA SER A 295 19.02 -4.06 -16.97
C SER A 295 19.72 -4.35 -15.64
N LEU A 296 19.36 -3.67 -14.55
CA LEU A 296 19.95 -3.91 -13.23
C LEU A 296 19.58 -5.31 -12.71
N PRO A 297 20.54 -6.06 -12.13
CA PRO A 297 20.24 -7.32 -11.45
C PRO A 297 19.39 -7.09 -10.21
N GLU A 298 18.68 -8.13 -9.75
CA GLU A 298 17.73 -8.07 -8.63
C GLU A 298 18.32 -7.44 -7.35
N GLU A 299 19.56 -7.80 -7.02
CA GLU A 299 20.29 -7.29 -5.86
C GLU A 299 20.53 -5.77 -5.90
N LEU A 300 20.69 -5.19 -7.10
CA LEU A 300 20.90 -3.75 -7.29
C LEU A 300 19.59 -3.02 -7.58
N ALA A 301 18.61 -3.66 -8.20
CA ALA A 301 17.35 -3.03 -8.60
C ALA A 301 16.67 -2.33 -7.40
N ARG A 302 16.62 -3.02 -6.25
CA ARG A 302 16.02 -2.50 -5.00
C ARG A 302 16.76 -1.30 -4.40
N MET A 303 17.99 -1.03 -4.82
CA MET A 303 18.71 0.19 -4.40
C MET A 303 18.28 1.44 -5.18
N TYR A 304 17.69 1.26 -6.35
CA TYR A 304 17.34 2.37 -7.27
C TYR A 304 15.84 2.58 -7.43
N ARG A 305 15.03 1.56 -7.17
CA ARG A 305 13.57 1.64 -7.24
C ARG A 305 12.94 0.64 -6.28
N ASP A 306 11.74 0.96 -5.84
CA ASP A 306 10.85 -0.01 -5.21
C ASP A 306 10.00 -0.75 -6.25
N ASP A 307 9.19 -1.71 -5.79
CA ASP A 307 8.19 -2.39 -6.59
C ASP A 307 7.08 -1.40 -7.01
N ILE A 308 6.87 -1.27 -8.33
CA ILE A 308 5.89 -0.36 -8.91
C ILE A 308 4.69 -1.16 -9.41
N THR A 309 3.55 -1.00 -8.74
CA THR A 309 2.27 -1.57 -9.17
C THR A 309 1.27 -0.44 -9.44
N ILE A 310 0.58 -0.50 -10.58
CA ILE A 310 -0.34 0.56 -11.02
C ILE A 310 -1.62 -0.07 -11.60
N ILE A 311 -2.76 0.46 -11.20
CA ILE A 311 -4.07 0.22 -11.81
C ILE A 311 -4.62 1.55 -12.29
N ILE A 312 -5.05 1.62 -13.55
CA ILE A 312 -5.71 2.80 -14.12
C ILE A 312 -7.11 2.40 -14.58
N SER A 313 -8.11 3.00 -13.95
CA SER A 313 -9.53 2.76 -14.27
C SER A 313 -10.09 3.98 -14.98
N GLN A 314 -10.43 3.84 -16.26
CA GLN A 314 -11.08 4.91 -17.04
C GLN A 314 -12.60 4.87 -16.86
N PHE A 315 -13.20 6.04 -16.64
CA PHE A 315 -14.64 6.17 -16.45
C PHE A 315 -15.34 6.57 -17.75
N ASN A 316 -16.60 6.16 -17.89
CA ASN A 316 -17.44 6.57 -19.01
C ASN A 316 -18.25 7.83 -18.64
N PRO A 317 -17.89 9.02 -19.16
CA PRO A 317 -18.53 10.28 -18.79
C PRO A 317 -20.00 10.35 -19.20
N HIS A 318 -20.40 9.65 -20.27
CA HIS A 318 -21.78 9.65 -20.76
C HIS A 318 -22.70 8.88 -19.82
N VAL A 319 -22.24 7.74 -19.31
CA VAL A 319 -23.00 6.92 -18.34
C VAL A 319 -23.14 7.68 -17.02
N ILE A 320 -22.05 8.27 -16.53
CA ILE A 320 -22.07 9.08 -15.29
C ILE A 320 -23.02 10.27 -15.43
N GLY A 321 -22.99 10.96 -16.58
CA GLY A 321 -23.89 12.08 -16.87
C GLY A 321 -25.37 11.67 -16.89
N ALA A 322 -25.70 10.51 -17.46
CA ALA A 322 -27.07 10.02 -17.54
C ALA A 322 -27.65 9.65 -16.16
N GLN A 323 -26.88 8.92 -15.33
CA GLN A 323 -27.33 8.50 -14.00
C GLN A 323 -27.67 9.68 -13.06
N ARG A 324 -27.07 10.86 -13.31
CA ARG A 324 -27.34 12.07 -12.52
C ARG A 324 -28.68 12.73 -12.87
N GLN A 325 -29.14 12.56 -14.12
CA GLN A 325 -30.43 13.10 -14.56
C GLN A 325 -31.58 12.30 -13.97
N ASP A 326 -31.47 10.97 -13.92
CA ASP A 326 -32.50 10.08 -13.37
C ASP A 326 -32.69 10.25 -11.85
N GLY A 327 -31.61 10.54 -11.11
CA GLY A 327 -31.67 10.77 -9.66
C GLY A 327 -32.23 12.14 -9.22
N GLN A 328 -32.56 13.04 -10.15
CA GLN A 328 -33.14 14.37 -9.88
C GLN A 328 -34.63 14.48 -10.27
N SER A 329 -35.25 13.37 -10.69
CA SER A 329 -36.66 13.30 -11.12
C SER A 329 -37.59 12.67 -10.10
#